data_AF-A0A1C5Z4H6-F1
#
_entry.id   AF-A0A1C5Z4H6-F1
#
_cell.length_a   1.000
_cell.length_b   1.000
_cell.length_c   1.000
_cell.angle_alpha   90.00
_cell.angle_beta   90.00
_cell.angle_gamma   90.00
#
_symmetry.space_group_name_H-M   'P 1'
#
loop_
_entity.id
_entity.type
_entity.pdbx_description
1 polymer ?
#
loop_
_entity_poly.entity_id
_entity_poly.type
_entity_poly.pdbx_seq_one_letter_code
_entity_poly.pdbx_strand_id
1 'polypeptide(L)'
;MEWMEYLHTALDVAVDLGIVLFEWVGVAVLVVSGVQGVVHYIKRDPETRLKLAQGLAMALEFKLGGEILRTVVVRDLLEIAVVGAIILLRAALTFLIHWEIKKEKAALPKTGHGPYSRGEKE
;
A
#
# COMPACT_ATOMS: atom_id res chain seq x y z
N MET A 1 12.18 15.93 -41.55
CA MET A 1 12.70 16.18 -40.19
C MET A 1 11.57 16.63 -39.27
N GLU A 2 10.74 17.59 -39.69
CA GLU A 2 9.49 18.01 -39.00
C GLU A 2 8.63 16.85 -38.46
N TRP A 3 8.31 15.84 -39.29
CA TRP A 3 7.43 14.72 -38.90
C TRP A 3 7.92 13.88 -37.71
N MET A 4 9.25 13.76 -37.52
CA MET A 4 9.81 13.03 -36.39
C MET A 4 9.66 13.82 -35.09
N GLU A 5 9.84 15.14 -35.15
CA GLU A 5 9.62 16.01 -33.98
C GLU A 5 8.17 15.98 -33.54
N TYR A 6 7.21 16.08 -34.47
CA TYR A 6 5.79 15.94 -34.13
C TYR A 6 5.45 14.60 -33.48
N LEU A 7 6.05 13.50 -33.96
CA LEU A 7 5.80 12.16 -33.42
C LEU A 7 6.40 12.01 -32.01
N HIS A 8 7.59 12.55 -31.78
CA HIS A 8 8.23 12.57 -30.45
C HIS A 8 7.43 13.41 -29.45
N THR A 9 7.04 14.64 -29.83
CA THR A 9 6.24 15.51 -28.95
C THR A 9 4.87 14.89 -28.65
N ALA A 10 4.22 14.25 -29.62
CA ALA A 10 2.95 13.57 -29.39
C ALA A 10 3.09 12.40 -28.39
N LEU A 11 4.20 11.66 -28.48
CA LEU A 11 4.49 10.54 -27.58
C LEU A 11 4.81 11.02 -26.17
N ASP A 12 5.62 12.07 -26.01
CA ASP A 12 5.93 12.68 -24.71
C ASP A 12 4.65 13.15 -24.00
N VAL A 13 3.80 13.88 -24.72
CA VAL A 13 2.51 14.36 -24.17
C VAL A 13 1.60 13.20 -23.78
N ALA A 14 1.51 12.15 -24.60
CA ALA A 14 0.70 10.99 -24.29
C ALA A 14 1.20 10.23 -23.06
N VAL A 15 2.52 10.10 -22.92
CA VAL A 15 3.15 9.43 -21.77
C VAL A 15 2.99 10.25 -20.50
N ASP A 16 3.24 11.56 -20.53
CA ASP A 16 3.05 12.42 -19.38
C ASP A 16 1.59 12.39 -18.90
N LEU A 17 0.63 12.43 -19.83
CA LEU A 17 -0.77 12.26 -19.51
C LEU A 17 -1.04 10.89 -18.87
N GLY A 18 -0.46 9.83 -19.43
CA GLY A 18 -0.56 8.48 -18.90
C GLY A 18 -0.02 8.37 -17.48
N ILE A 19 1.17 8.90 -17.20
CA ILE A 19 1.79 8.90 -15.88
C ILE A 19 0.85 9.55 -14.86
N VAL A 20 0.36 10.75 -15.17
CA VAL A 20 -0.55 11.49 -14.29
C VAL A 20 -1.82 10.67 -14.02
N LEU A 21 -2.40 10.05 -15.05
CA LEU A 21 -3.59 9.21 -14.89
C LEU A 21 -3.33 8.00 -14.00
N PHE A 22 -2.22 7.27 -14.21
CA PHE A 22 -1.84 6.12 -13.40
C PHE A 22 -1.61 6.51 -11.93
N GLU A 23 -0.97 7.66 -11.67
CA GLU A 23 -0.79 8.16 -10.31
C GLU A 23 -2.11 8.52 -9.63
N TRP A 24 -3.01 9.23 -10.32
CA TRP A 24 -4.32 9.58 -9.77
C TRP A 24 -5.16 8.35 -9.45
N VAL A 25 -5.16 7.34 -10.31
CA VAL A 25 -5.85 6.07 -10.05
C VAL A 25 -5.24 5.35 -8.85
N GLY A 26 -3.90 5.25 -8.79
CA GLY A 26 -3.20 4.64 -7.65
C GLY A 26 -3.54 5.33 -6.33
N VAL A 27 -3.51 6.67 -6.30
CA VAL A 27 -3.88 7.46 -5.12
C VAL A 27 -5.35 7.25 -4.75
N ALA A 28 -6.27 7.27 -5.72
CA ALA A 28 -7.69 7.05 -5.46
C ALA A 28 -7.95 5.67 -4.84
N VAL A 29 -7.36 4.61 -5.40
CA VAL A 29 -7.46 3.24 -4.86
C VAL A 29 -6.87 3.15 -3.45
N LEU A 30 -5.72 3.78 -3.20
CA LEU A 30 -5.08 3.80 -1.89
C LEU A 30 -5.96 4.50 -0.84
N VAL A 31 -6.54 5.65 -1.19
CA VAL A 31 -7.42 6.41 -0.29
C VAL A 31 -8.70 5.63 0.00
N VAL A 32 -9.36 5.09 -1.02
CA VAL A 32 -10.62 4.33 -0.85
C VAL A 32 -10.38 3.09 0.01
N SER A 33 -9.34 2.30 -0.28
CA SER A 33 -9.02 1.11 0.49
C SER A 33 -8.61 1.45 1.92
N GLY A 34 -7.84 2.53 2.12
CA GLY A 34 -7.48 3.04 3.44
C GLY A 34 -8.72 3.42 4.28
N VAL A 35 -9.63 4.22 3.72
CA VAL A 35 -10.88 4.61 4.39
C VAL A 35 -11.73 3.39 4.71
N GLN A 36 -11.95 2.49 3.75
CA GLN A 36 -12.70 1.26 3.97
C GLN A 36 -12.06 0.39 5.05
N GLY A 37 -10.73 0.30 5.07
CA GLY A 37 -9.99 -0.44 6.08
C GLY A 37 -10.17 0.13 7.48
N VAL A 38 -10.14 1.46 7.64
CA VAL A 38 -10.40 2.10 8.93
C VAL A 38 -11.83 1.80 9.41
N VAL A 39 -12.82 1.94 8.52
CA VAL A 39 -14.23 1.66 8.85
C VAL A 39 -14.43 0.20 9.28
N HIS A 40 -13.87 -0.77 8.55
CA HIS A 40 -14.01 -2.19 8.88
C HIS A 40 -13.17 -2.61 10.08
N TYR A 41 -12.03 -1.95 10.33
CA TYR A 41 -11.21 -2.17 11.51
C TYR A 41 -11.97 -1.84 12.80
N ILE A 42 -12.69 -0.72 12.81
CA ILE A 42 -13.56 -0.33 13.93
C ILE A 42 -14.69 -1.35 14.13
N LYS A 43 -15.21 -1.93 13.05
CA LYS A 43 -16.24 -2.98 13.08
C LYS A 43 -15.72 -4.37 13.47
N ARG A 44 -14.41 -4.54 13.76
CA ARG A 44 -13.75 -5.81 14.11
C ARG A 44 -13.93 -6.92 13.06
N ASP A 45 -14.03 -6.55 11.78
CA ASP A 45 -14.16 -7.54 10.71
C ASP A 45 -12.81 -8.25 10.44
N PRO A 46 -12.73 -9.59 10.54
CA PRO A 46 -11.51 -10.34 10.28
C PRO A 46 -10.98 -10.20 8.84
N GLU A 47 -11.82 -9.85 7.86
CA GLU A 47 -11.41 -9.68 6.45
C GLU A 47 -10.72 -8.35 6.17
N THR A 48 -10.76 -7.40 7.12
CA THR A 48 -10.24 -6.03 6.94
C THR A 48 -8.79 -6.00 6.46
N ARG A 49 -7.93 -6.87 7.02
CA ARG A 49 -6.50 -6.90 6.68
C ARG A 49 -6.25 -7.39 5.25
N LEU A 50 -7.10 -8.31 4.76
CA LEU A 50 -6.98 -8.83 3.40
C LEU A 50 -7.40 -7.78 2.37
N LYS A 51 -8.54 -7.11 2.61
CA LYS A 51 -9.04 -6.02 1.75
C LYS A 51 -8.06 -4.83 1.69
N LEU A 52 -7.47 -4.46 2.84
CA LEU A 52 -6.42 -3.44 2.89
C LEU A 52 -5.15 -3.85 2.13
N ALA A 53 -4.69 -5.09 2.30
CA ALA A 53 -3.50 -5.58 1.61
C ALA A 53 -3.70 -5.60 0.08
N GLN A 54 -4.88 -6.02 -0.39
CA GLN A 54 -5.22 -5.97 -1.81
C GLN A 54 -5.28 -4.55 -2.35
N GLY A 55 -5.92 -3.62 -1.63
CA GLY A 55 -5.99 -2.21 -2.04
C GLY A 55 -4.61 -1.54 -2.11
N LEU A 56 -3.74 -1.85 -1.15
CA LEU A 56 -2.35 -1.37 -1.15
C LEU A 56 -1.55 -1.95 -2.33
N ALA A 57 -1.69 -3.26 -2.61
CA ALA A 57 -1.02 -3.90 -3.73
C ALA A 57 -1.46 -3.32 -5.08
N MET A 58 -2.77 -3.13 -5.27
CA MET A 58 -3.33 -2.52 -6.48
C MET A 58 -2.85 -1.08 -6.68
N ALA A 59 -2.80 -0.27 -5.62
CA ALA A 59 -2.26 1.08 -5.69
C ALA A 59 -0.78 1.11 -6.10
N LEU A 60 0.02 0.13 -5.62
CA LEU A 60 1.42 -0.03 -5.99
C LEU A 60 1.59 -0.48 -7.45
N GLU A 61 0.73 -1.35 -7.95
CA GLU A 61 0.73 -1.76 -9.37
C GLU A 61 0.45 -0.57 -10.29
N PHE A 62 -0.49 0.33 -9.94
CA PHE A 62 -0.72 1.56 -10.70
C PHE A 62 0.47 2.53 -10.63
N LYS A 63 1.12 2.66 -9.48
CA LYS A 63 2.37 3.44 -9.32
C LYS A 63 3.48 2.89 -10.23
N LEU A 64 3.66 1.57 -10.27
CA LEU A 64 4.62 0.90 -11.15
C LEU A 64 4.26 1.07 -12.63
N GLY A 65 2.98 1.04 -12.99
CA GLY A 65 2.53 1.30 -14.36
C GLY A 65 2.96 2.67 -14.86
N GLY A 66 2.72 3.73 -14.09
CA GLY A 66 3.19 5.08 -14.41
C GLY A 66 4.71 5.17 -14.50
N GLU A 67 5.43 4.45 -13.62
CA GLU A 67 6.88 4.40 -13.66
C GLU A 67 7.41 3.75 -14.95
N ILE A 68 6.82 2.63 -15.35
CA ILE A 68 7.17 1.95 -16.61
C ILE A 68 6.97 2.90 -17.80
N LEU A 69 5.85 3.63 -17.86
CA LEU A 69 5.60 4.63 -18.90
C LEU A 69 6.71 5.69 -18.96
N ARG A 70 7.19 6.19 -17.82
CA ARG A 70 8.28 7.15 -17.73
C ARG A 70 9.58 6.60 -18.31
N THR A 71 9.92 5.34 -18.00
CA THR A 71 11.14 4.69 -18.47
C THR A 71 11.16 4.34 -19.97
N VAL A 72 9.99 4.22 -20.59
CA VAL A 72 9.86 3.97 -22.04
C VAL A 72 10.29 5.19 -22.86
N VAL A 73 10.15 6.39 -22.30
CA VAL A 73 10.41 7.68 -22.98
C VAL A 73 11.72 8.31 -22.53
N VAL A 74 11.94 8.41 -21.22
CA VAL A 74 13.12 9.07 -20.63
C VAL A 74 13.97 8.00 -19.96
N ARG A 75 15.08 7.62 -20.61
CA ARG A 75 15.99 6.58 -20.11
C ARG A 75 16.92 7.11 -19.00
N ASP A 76 16.40 7.80 -17.99
CA ASP A 76 17.15 8.26 -16.80
C ASP A 76 16.59 7.57 -15.53
N LEU A 77 16.90 6.28 -15.42
CA LEU A 77 16.36 5.37 -14.40
C LEU A 77 16.82 5.69 -12.96
N LEU A 78 17.85 6.51 -12.80
CA LEU A 78 18.62 6.58 -11.55
C LEU A 78 17.97 7.50 -10.50
N GLU A 79 17.48 8.68 -10.89
CA GLU A 79 16.81 9.59 -9.94
C GLU A 79 15.48 9.03 -9.44
N ILE A 80 14.77 8.33 -10.32
CA ILE A 80 13.46 7.80 -10.00
C ILE A 80 13.57 6.52 -9.15
N ALA A 81 14.57 5.67 -9.41
CA ALA A 81 14.85 4.51 -8.57
C ALA A 81 15.14 4.88 -7.11
N VAL A 82 15.79 6.03 -6.86
CA VAL A 82 16.09 6.51 -5.51
C VAL A 82 14.81 6.91 -4.77
N VAL A 83 13.90 7.62 -5.42
CA VAL A 83 12.61 8.01 -4.82
C VAL A 83 11.73 6.77 -4.57
N GLY A 84 11.69 5.84 -5.52
CA GLY A 84 10.99 4.56 -5.38
C GLY A 84 11.54 3.70 -4.23
N ALA A 85 12.86 3.63 -4.08
CA ALA A 85 13.53 2.92 -2.99
C ALA A 85 13.17 3.50 -1.61
N ILE A 86 13.09 4.83 -1.49
CA ILE A 86 12.69 5.49 -0.24
C ILE A 86 11.25 5.15 0.13
N ILE A 87 10.33 5.15 -0.84
CA ILE A 87 8.92 4.80 -0.62
C ILE A 87 8.77 3.33 -0.19
N LEU A 88 9.50 2.42 -0.85
CA LEU A 88 9.54 1.00 -0.52
C LEU A 88 10.09 0.75 0.89
N LEU A 89 11.22 1.38 1.23
CA LEU A 89 11.81 1.30 2.56
C LEU A 89 10.83 1.78 3.64
N ARG A 90 10.13 2.89 3.38
CA ARG A 90 9.13 3.43 4.30
C ARG A 90 7.96 2.47 4.52
N ALA A 91 7.48 1.84 3.44
CA ALA A 91 6.42 0.84 3.52
C ALA A 91 6.88 -0.42 4.29
N ALA A 92 8.07 -0.92 3.99
CA ALA A 92 8.65 -2.09 4.65
C ALA A 92 8.86 -1.87 6.15
N LEU A 93 9.45 -0.72 6.55
CA LEU A 93 9.69 -0.39 7.95
C LEU A 93 8.37 -0.29 8.75
N THR A 94 7.38 0.39 8.16
CA THR A 94 6.06 0.55 8.77
C THR A 94 5.34 -0.80 8.91
N PHE A 95 5.48 -1.68 7.92
CA PHE A 95 4.88 -3.01 7.94
C PHE A 95 5.55 -3.95 8.94
N LEU A 96 6.89 -3.89 9.07
CA LEU A 96 7.66 -4.64 10.07
C LEU A 96 7.23 -4.31 11.49
N ILE A 97 7.14 -3.01 11.82
CA ILE A 97 6.68 -2.56 13.13
C ILE A 97 5.25 -3.05 13.40
N HIS A 98 4.36 -2.96 12.40
CA HIS A 98 2.98 -3.43 12.55
C HIS A 98 2.89 -4.96 12.78
N TRP A 99 3.80 -5.73 12.18
CA TRP A 99 3.88 -7.18 12.38
C TRP A 99 4.39 -7.56 13.78
N GLU A 100 5.40 -6.86 14.30
CA GLU A 100 5.91 -7.10 15.65
C GLU A 100 4.84 -6.80 16.71
N ILE A 101 4.13 -5.68 16.61
CA ILE A 101 3.04 -5.33 17.53
C ILE A 101 1.93 -6.40 17.53
N LYS A 102 1.64 -7.02 16.38
CA LYS A 102 0.64 -8.09 16.28
C LYS A 102 1.12 -9.38 16.94
N LYS A 103 2.41 -9.70 16.87
CA LYS A 103 3.00 -10.87 17.54
C LYS A 103 2.98 -10.72 19.05
N GLU A 104 3.27 -9.53 19.57
CA GLU A 104 3.34 -9.29 21.02
C GLU A 104 1.96 -9.37 21.70
N LYS A 105 0.90 -8.93 21.01
CA LYS A 105 -0.49 -9.09 21.49
C LYS A 105 -0.98 -10.54 21.52
N ALA A 106 -0.36 -11.44 20.75
CA ALA A 106 -0.66 -12.87 20.76
C ALA A 106 0.11 -13.64 21.86
N ALA A 107 1.15 -13.02 22.44
CA ALA A 107 1.99 -13.62 23.47
C ALA A 107 1.54 -13.31 24.91
N LEU A 108 0.49 -12.50 25.10
CA LEU A 108 -0.14 -12.36 26.42
C LEU A 108 -0.77 -13.71 26.81
N PRO A 109 -0.31 -14.37 27.88
CA PRO A 109 -0.94 -15.60 28.34
C PRO A 109 -2.38 -15.31 28.75
N LYS A 110 -3.32 -16.19 28.37
CA LYS A 110 -4.65 -16.23 29.02
C LYS A 110 -4.45 -16.65 30.47
N THR A 111 -4.09 -15.71 31.35
CA THR A 111 -4.15 -15.92 32.80
C THR A 111 -5.59 -15.81 33.25
N GLY A 112 -6.35 -16.88 33.01
CA GLY A 112 -7.63 -17.12 33.66
C GLY A 112 -7.41 -17.86 34.98
N HIS A 113 -6.75 -17.24 35.96
CA HIS A 113 -6.95 -17.62 37.36
C HIS A 113 -8.17 -16.84 37.85
N GLY A 114 -9.32 -17.50 37.89
CA GLY A 114 -10.49 -16.98 38.59
C GLY A 114 -10.32 -17.22 40.09
N PRO A 115 -10.27 -16.19 40.94
CA PRO A 115 -10.44 -16.37 42.37
C PRO A 115 -11.94 -16.46 42.69
N TYR A 116 -12.30 -17.27 43.67
CA TYR A 116 -13.63 -17.35 44.31
C TYR A 116 -14.72 -18.22 43.66
N SER A 117 -14.79 -19.47 44.12
CA SER A 117 -16.02 -20.12 44.66
C SER A 117 -15.50 -21.25 45.58
N ARG A 118 -15.13 -20.93 46.82
CA ARG A 118 -15.96 -21.04 48.03
C ARG A 118 -16.68 -22.38 48.09
N GLY A 119 -16.29 -23.19 49.06
CA GLY A 119 -16.89 -24.48 49.36
C GLY A 119 -18.32 -24.38 49.89
N GLU A 120 -18.74 -25.51 50.48
CA GLU A 120 -20.10 -25.94 50.81
C GLU A 120 -20.73 -26.77 49.68
N LYS A 121 -21.21 -28.00 49.88
CA LYS A 121 -21.45 -28.82 51.08
C LYS A 121 -21.76 -30.25 50.61
N GLU A 122 -21.38 -31.20 51.46
CA GLU A 122 -21.99 -32.54 51.70
C GLU A 122 -22.00 -33.60 50.58
#